data_AF-A0A822EZE0-F1
#
_entry.id   AF-A0A822EZE0-F1
#
_cell.length_a   1.000
_cell.length_b   1.000
_cell.length_c   1.000
_cell.angle_alpha   90.00
_cell.angle_beta   90.00
_cell.angle_gamma   90.00
#
_symmetry.space_group_name_H-M   'P 1'
#
loop_
_entity.id
_entity.type
_entity.pdbx_description
1 polymer ?
#
loop_
_entity_poly.entity_id
_entity_poly.type
_entity_poly.pdbx_seq_one_letter_code
_entity_poly.pdbx_strand_id
1 'polypeptide(L)' 'MVLYLHKNDQQSTTVLNNDANALRLNHAFAQQATDYGKRQHVFRLRTSDWAEYLFQTTDHDLMNK' A
#
# COMPACT_ATOMS: atom_id res chain seq x y z
N MET A 1 4.06 12.89 2.89
CA MET A 1 4.68 11.56 3.16
C MET A 1 4.61 10.71 1.90
N VAL A 2 5.57 9.82 1.63
CA VAL A 2 5.62 8.97 0.42
C VAL A 2 5.90 7.52 0.82
N LEU A 3 5.16 6.58 0.25
CA LEU A 3 5.36 5.14 0.38
C LEU A 3 6.02 4.59 -0.89
N TYR A 4 7.17 3.94 -0.75
CA TYR A 4 7.89 3.34 -1.87
C TYR A 4 7.65 1.83 -1.91
N LEU A 5 7.23 1.33 -3.08
CA LEU A 5 6.97 -0.07 -3.33
C LEU A 5 8.20 -0.73 -3.94
N HIS A 6 8.89 -1.56 -3.17
CA HIS A 6 10.04 -2.31 -3.64
C HIS A 6 9.63 -3.70 -4.13
N LYS A 7 10.10 -4.06 -5.33
CA LYS A 7 10.08 -5.45 -5.79
C LYS A 7 11.23 -6.18 -5.06
N ASN A 8 10.97 -7.36 -4.49
CA ASN A 8 11.95 -8.19 -3.79
C ASN A 8 13.00 -8.84 -4.72
N ASP A 9 13.34 -8.19 -5.84
CA ASP A 9 14.45 -8.62 -6.67
C ASP A 9 15.73 -8.21 -5.93
N GLN A 10 16.61 -9.17 -5.67
CA GLN A 10 17.89 -9.00 -4.97
C GLN A 10 18.90 -8.12 -5.75
N GLN A 11 18.42 -7.22 -6.62
CA GLN A 11 19.24 -6.34 -7.43
C GLN A 11 18.97 -4.88 -7.08
N SER A 12 19.90 -4.36 -6.27
CA SER A 12 20.31 -2.96 -6.18
C SER A 12 19.27 -1.96 -5.67
N THR A 13 19.67 -1.30 -4.60
CA THR A 13 19.20 -0.03 -4.03
C THR A 13 19.11 1.15 -5.04
N THR A 14 19.19 0.90 -6.34
CA THR A 14 19.36 1.92 -7.39
C THR A 14 18.05 2.33 -8.08
N VAL A 15 16.93 1.61 -7.86
CA VAL A 15 15.64 1.99 -8.45
C VAL A 15 14.78 2.79 -7.47
N LEU A 16 15.36 3.84 -6.86
CA LEU A 16 14.59 4.86 -6.13
C LEU A 16 14.02 5.93 -7.08
N ASN A 17 14.35 5.87 -8.38
CA ASN A 17 14.04 6.91 -9.36
C ASN A 17 12.83 6.62 -10.25
N ASN A 18 12.08 5.55 -10.01
CA ASN A 18 10.87 5.29 -10.79
C ASN A 18 9.65 5.77 -10.00
N ASP A 19 9.15 6.97 -10.34
CA ASP A 19 7.92 7.55 -9.77
C ASP A 19 6.73 6.58 -9.79
N ALA A 20 6.75 5.61 -10.72
CA ALA A 20 5.73 4.56 -10.81
C ALA A 20 5.59 3.69 -9.55
N ASN A 21 6.64 3.60 -8.71
CA ASN A 21 6.62 2.83 -7.47
C ASN A 21 6.47 3.71 -6.22
N ALA A 22 6.22 5.00 -6.38
CA ALA A 22 6.04 5.95 -5.28
C ALA A 22 4.57 6.33 -5.12
N LEU A 23 4.04 6.14 -3.92
CA LEU A 23 2.67 6.52 -3.55
C LEU A 23 2.69 7.73 -2.63
N ARG A 24 2.04 8.82 -3.04
CA ARG A 24 1.90 10.01 -2.20
C ARG A 24 0.83 9.77 -1.13
N LEU A 25 1.21 9.93 0.13
CA LEU A 25 0.35 9.70 1.29
C LEU A 25 -0.22 10.99 1.91
N ASN A 26 -0.22 12.10 1.17
CA ASN A 26 -0.78 13.35 1.68
C ASN A 26 -2.29 13.19 1.87
N HIS A 27 -2.76 13.45 3.10
CA HIS A 27 -4.12 13.21 3.60
C HIS A 27 -4.72 11.86 3.19
N ALA A 28 -3.90 10.80 3.24
CA ALA A 28 -4.39 9.46 3.00
C ALA A 28 -5.10 8.89 4.26
N PHE A 29 -6.13 8.09 4.06
CA PHE A 29 -6.84 7.36 5.10
C PHE A 29 -6.84 5.86 4.78
N ALA A 30 -6.52 5.04 5.76
CA ALA A 30 -6.53 3.58 5.65
C ALA A 30 -7.69 2.98 6.46
N GLN A 31 -8.36 1.98 5.90
CA GLN A 31 -9.44 1.25 6.57
C GLN A 31 -9.49 -0.21 6.11
N GLN A 32 -10.09 -1.09 6.91
CA GLN A 32 -10.33 -2.47 6.50
C GLN A 32 -11.23 -2.55 5.25
N ALA A 33 -10.87 -3.39 4.28
CA ALA A 33 -11.66 -3.60 3.07
C ALA A 33 -12.73 -4.69 3.29
N THR A 34 -13.79 -4.36 4.04
CA THR A 34 -14.85 -5.31 4.44
C THR A 34 -15.65 -5.87 3.26
N ASP A 35 -15.69 -5.15 2.14
CA ASP A 35 -16.35 -5.52 0.90
C ASP A 35 -15.47 -6.38 -0.04
N TYR A 36 -14.20 -6.59 0.32
CA TYR A 36 -13.25 -7.34 -0.51
C TYR A 36 -13.14 -8.81 -0.06
N GLY A 37 -13.98 -9.67 -0.63
CA GLY A 37 -14.04 -11.10 -0.27
C GLY A 37 -12.97 -12.00 -0.90
N LYS A 38 -12.06 -11.48 -1.75
CA LYS A 38 -11.12 -12.33 -2.52
C LYS A 38 -9.89 -12.76 -1.72
N ARG A 39 -9.45 -11.96 -0.74
CA ARG A 39 -8.28 -12.24 0.10
C ARG A 39 -8.53 -11.74 1.52
N GLN A 40 -7.91 -12.40 2.50
CA GLN A 40 -7.97 -12.01 3.91
C GLN A 40 -6.91 -10.96 4.24
N HIS A 41 -7.10 -10.26 5.36
CA HIS A 41 -6.17 -9.26 5.91
C HIS A 41 -5.87 -8.13 4.89
N VAL A 42 -6.93 -7.62 4.26
CA VAL A 42 -6.82 -6.57 3.26
C VAL A 42 -7.34 -5.25 3.83
N PHE A 43 -6.52 -4.22 3.72
CA PHE A 43 -6.93 -2.84 3.98
C PHE A 43 -6.89 -2.02 2.69
N ARG A 44 -7.71 -0.98 2.68
CA ARG A 44 -7.84 0.00 1.61
C ARG A 44 -7.18 1.30 2.04
N LEU A 45 -6.30 1.82 1.21
CA LEU A 45 -5.72 3.15 1.33
C LEU A 45 -6.40 4.08 0.32
N ARG A 46 -6.94 5.20 0.79
CA ARG A 46 -7.50 6.27 -0.05
C ARG A 46 -6.62 7.50 0.06
N THR A 47 -6.18 8.07 -1.06
CA THR A 47 -5.36 9.28 -1.08
C THR A 47 -6.18 10.52 -1.43
N SER A 48 -5.60 11.71 -1.23
CA SER A 48 -6.26 13.01 -1.54
C SER A 48 -6.64 13.18 -3.01
N ASP A 49 -5.92 12.53 -3.90
CA ASP A 49 -6.14 12.51 -5.35
C ASP A 49 -7.13 11.42 -5.77
N TRP A 50 -7.90 10.88 -4.81
CA TRP A 50 -8.99 9.91 -5.01
C TRP A 50 -8.51 8.56 -5.53
N ALA A 51 -7.21 8.27 -5.46
CA ALA A 51 -6.70 6.95 -5.75
C ALA A 51 -7.03 6.00 -4.59
N GLU A 52 -7.49 4.79 -4.93
CA GLU A 52 -7.74 3.70 -4.00
C GLU A 52 -6.76 2.55 -4.25
N TYR A 53 -6.10 2.08 -3.20
CA TYR A 53 -5.17 0.96 -3.25
C TYR A 53 -5.60 -0.12 -2.25
N LEU A 54 -5.47 -1.39 -2.63
CA LEU A 54 -5.71 -2.53 -1.74
C LEU A 54 -4.37 -3.17 -1.38
N PHE A 55 -4.11 -3.27 -0.08
CA PHE A 55 -2.91 -3.87 0.48
C PHE A 55 -3.29 -5.10 1.29
N GLN A 56 -2.62 -6.21 1.02
CA GLN A 56 -2.76 -7.44 1.78
C GLN A 56 -1.61 -7.55 2.78
N THR A 57 -1.92 -7.80 4.05
CA THR A 57 -0.94 -8.15 5.08
C THR A 57 -0.89 -9.66 5.28
N THR A 58 0.12 -10.13 6.01
CA THR A 58 0.25 -11.55 6.35
C THR A 58 -0.76 -11.98 7.40
N ASP A 59 -1.15 -11.08 8.32
CA ASP A 59 -2.08 -11.36 9.42
C ASP A 59 -2.96 -10.15 9.76
N HIS A 60 -4.07 -10.40 10.45
CA HIS A 60 -5.02 -9.40 10.94
C HIS A 60 -4.42 -8.42 11.95
N ASP A 61 -3.47 -8.84 12.80
CA ASP A 61 -2.79 -7.93 13.74
C ASP A 61 -2.02 -6.82 13.01
N LEU A 62 -1.31 -7.18 11.94
CA LEU A 62 -0.55 -6.24 11.12
C LEU A 62 -1.43 -5.31 10.29
N MET A 63 -2.68 -5.68 10.04
CA MET A 63 -3.63 -4.83 9.32
C MET A 63 -4.12 -3.65 10.17
N ASN A 64 -4.13 -3.79 11.49
CA ASN A 64 -4.72 -2.82 12.43
C ASN A 64 -3.67 -2.01 13.21
N LYS A 65 -2.38 -2.15 12.87
CA LYS A 65 -1.27 -1.39 13.44
C LYS A 65 -0.93 -0.20 12.59
#